data_AF-A0A8T0ER89-F1
#
_entry.id   AF-A0A8T0ER89-F1
#
_cell.length_a   1.000
_cell.length_b   1.000
_cell.length_c   1.000
_cell.angle_alpha   90.00
_cell.angle_beta   90.00
_cell.angle_gamma   90.00
#
_symmetry.space_group_name_H-M   'P 1'
#
loop_
_entity.id
_entity.type
_entity.pdbx_description
1 polymer ?
#
loop_
_entity_poly.entity_id
_entity_poly.type
_entity_poly.pdbx_seq_one_letter_code
_entity_poly.pdbx_strand_id
1 'polypeptide(L)'
;MEEINYQLNVLCKSLDAILQNIFGTKYYSDLKYFATRHPFVLTGVISVSIFSAIPFLFFLGFTFVTLFIALLCFLCIEGSIIAVGGLIFVGIVSFITIIVGAIISAMAVGFWILQQIRLALKRASKMKCQKNPSAASEKNSPAPSIEEISEE
;
A
#
# COMPACT_ATOMS: atom_id res chain seq x y z
N MET A 1 -11.19 -65.66 -5.48
CA MET A 1 -9.71 -65.75 -5.60
C MET A 1 -9.23 -65.49 -7.02
N GLU A 2 -9.95 -65.93 -8.06
CA GLU A 2 -9.63 -65.61 -9.47
C GLU A 2 -9.61 -64.11 -9.80
N GLU A 3 -10.57 -63.33 -9.30
CA GLU A 3 -10.63 -61.88 -9.53
C GLU A 3 -9.37 -61.14 -9.04
N ILE A 4 -8.85 -61.54 -7.87
CA ILE A 4 -7.66 -60.91 -7.25
C ILE A 4 -6.41 -61.26 -8.06
N ASN A 5 -6.30 -62.50 -8.53
CA ASN A 5 -5.21 -62.92 -9.40
C ASN A 5 -5.25 -62.20 -10.76
N TYR A 6 -6.45 -61.95 -11.29
CA TYR A 6 -6.62 -61.19 -12.52
C TYR A 6 -6.15 -59.73 -12.35
N GLN A 7 -6.60 -59.06 -11.29
CA GLN A 7 -6.20 -57.68 -10.96
C GLN A 7 -4.67 -57.56 -10.76
N LEU A 8 -4.06 -58.50 -10.04
CA LEU A 8 -2.61 -58.52 -9.82
C LEU A 8 -1.83 -58.69 -11.14
N ASN A 9 -2.31 -59.56 -12.02
CA ASN A 9 -1.67 -59.83 -13.30
C ASN A 9 -1.75 -58.61 -14.25
N VAL A 10 -2.87 -57.90 -14.22
CA VAL A 10 -3.04 -56.62 -14.96
C VAL A 10 -2.09 -55.55 -14.41
N LEU A 11 -1.95 -55.45 -13.08
CA LEU A 11 -0.99 -54.53 -12.44
C LEU A 11 0.46 -54.86 -12.77
N CYS A 12 0.86 -56.14 -12.73
CA CYS A 12 2.20 -56.54 -13.14
C CYS A 12 2.48 -56.22 -14.60
N LYS A 13 1.51 -56.46 -15.50
CA LYS A 13 1.66 -56.10 -16.92
C LYS A 13 1.81 -54.59 -17.14
N SER A 14 1.07 -53.77 -16.40
CA SER A 14 1.19 -52.31 -16.52
C SER A 14 2.53 -51.83 -15.96
N LEU A 15 2.98 -52.40 -14.84
CA LEU A 15 4.27 -52.10 -14.22
C LEU A 15 5.43 -52.45 -15.16
N ASP A 16 5.38 -53.60 -15.84
CA ASP A 16 6.38 -54.02 -16.81
C ASP A 16 6.47 -53.07 -18.01
N ALA A 17 5.33 -52.60 -18.52
CA ALA A 17 5.29 -51.63 -19.60
C ALA A 17 5.89 -50.27 -19.18
N ILE A 18 5.62 -49.83 -17.95
CA ILE A 18 6.17 -48.59 -17.38
C ILE A 18 7.69 -48.73 -17.17
N LEU A 19 8.15 -49.85 -16.62
CA LEU A 19 9.57 -50.11 -16.41
C LEU A 19 10.34 -50.15 -17.74
N GLN A 20 9.78 -50.79 -18.77
CA GLN A 20 10.40 -50.80 -20.10
C GLN A 20 10.50 -49.39 -20.70
N ASN A 21 9.49 -48.55 -20.48
CA ASN A 21 9.49 -47.18 -20.96
C ASN A 21 10.51 -46.29 -20.23
N ILE A 22 10.69 -46.48 -18.92
CA ILE A 22 11.60 -45.66 -18.10
C ILE A 22 13.05 -46.09 -18.23
N PHE A 23 13.33 -47.40 -18.15
CA PHE A 23 14.71 -47.92 -18.14
C PHE A 23 15.23 -48.25 -19.55
N GLY A 24 14.33 -48.34 -20.54
CA GLY A 24 14.66 -48.79 -21.88
C GLY A 24 14.73 -50.32 -21.97
N THR A 25 14.44 -50.85 -23.16
CA THR A 25 14.28 -52.29 -23.41
C THR A 25 15.53 -53.11 -23.08
N LYS A 26 16.73 -52.55 -23.31
CA LYS A 26 18.01 -53.22 -23.09
C LYS A 26 18.36 -53.38 -21.61
N TYR A 27 18.16 -52.33 -20.81
CA TYR A 27 18.40 -52.39 -19.36
C TYR A 27 17.36 -53.25 -18.66
N TYR A 28 16.10 -53.19 -19.09
CA TYR A 28 15.05 -54.02 -18.53
C TYR A 28 15.31 -55.53 -18.75
N SER A 29 15.82 -55.95 -19.92
CA SER A 29 16.16 -57.36 -20.16
C SER A 29 17.31 -57.84 -19.28
N ASP A 30 18.35 -57.02 -19.09
CA ASP A 30 19.47 -57.35 -18.22
C ASP A 30 19.05 -57.40 -16.74
N LEU A 31 18.18 -56.47 -16.32
CA LEU A 31 17.59 -56.47 -14.97
C LEU A 31 16.73 -57.69 -14.74
N LYS A 32 15.94 -58.11 -15.72
CA LYS A 32 15.09 -59.31 -15.64
C LYS A 32 15.93 -60.58 -15.56
N TYR A 33 17.02 -60.66 -16.32
CA TYR A 33 17.98 -61.77 -16.25
C TYR A 33 18.71 -61.80 -14.91
N PHE A 34 19.12 -60.63 -14.39
CA PHE A 34 19.74 -60.52 -13.08
C PHE A 34 18.78 -60.88 -11.94
N ALA A 35 17.51 -60.45 -12.04
CA ALA A 35 16.45 -60.77 -11.08
C ALA A 35 16.16 -62.26 -10.99
N THR A 36 16.22 -62.99 -12.12
CA THR A 36 16.03 -64.45 -12.12
C THR A 36 17.23 -65.20 -11.55
N ARG A 37 18.45 -64.67 -11.73
CA ARG A 37 19.69 -65.32 -11.29
C ARG A 37 20.01 -65.05 -9.82
N HIS A 38 19.67 -63.87 -9.29
CA HIS A 38 19.96 -63.47 -7.91
C HIS A 38 18.76 -62.78 -7.23
N PRO A 39 17.65 -63.50 -6.98
CA PRO A 39 16.41 -62.92 -6.46
C PRO A 39 16.55 -62.29 -5.06
N PHE A 40 17.40 -62.87 -4.21
CA PHE A 40 17.66 -62.35 -2.85
C PHE A 40 18.45 -61.04 -2.86
N VAL A 41 19.41 -60.91 -3.77
CA VAL A 41 20.22 -59.69 -3.90
C VAL A 41 19.36 -58.54 -4.40
N LEU A 42 18.54 -58.78 -5.43
CA LEU A 42 17.61 -57.78 -5.96
C LEU A 42 16.62 -57.31 -4.89
N THR A 43 16.00 -58.27 -4.18
CA THR A 43 15.06 -57.95 -3.09
C THR A 43 15.75 -57.16 -1.98
N GLY A 44 16.99 -57.51 -1.63
CA GLY A 44 17.80 -56.77 -0.67
C GLY A 44 18.06 -55.32 -1.09
N VAL A 45 18.48 -55.10 -2.35
CA VAL A 45 18.73 -53.76 -2.90
C VAL A 45 17.45 -52.93 -2.94
N ILE A 46 16.32 -53.51 -3.36
CA ILE A 46 15.03 -52.82 -3.39
C ILE A 46 14.59 -52.46 -1.96
N SER A 47 14.71 -53.40 -1.02
CA SER A 47 14.35 -53.15 0.38
C SER A 47 15.19 -52.04 1.00
N VAL A 48 16.52 -52.07 0.84
CA VAL A 48 17.42 -51.01 1.33
C VAL A 48 17.12 -49.68 0.66
N SER A 49 16.87 -49.67 -0.65
CA SER A 49 16.47 -48.45 -1.37
C SER A 49 15.17 -47.86 -0.83
N ILE A 50 14.15 -48.68 -0.59
CA ILE A 50 12.87 -48.21 -0.03
C ILE A 50 13.07 -47.67 1.39
N PHE A 51 13.79 -48.41 2.24
CA PHE A 51 14.07 -47.99 3.62
C PHE A 51 14.95 -46.74 3.70
N SER A 52 15.83 -46.51 2.72
CA SER A 52 16.65 -45.30 2.63
C SER A 52 15.89 -44.12 2.01
N ALA A 53 14.98 -44.37 1.08
CA ALA A 53 14.18 -43.33 0.43
C ALA A 53 13.22 -42.62 1.39
N ILE A 54 12.67 -43.34 2.38
CA ILE A 54 11.73 -42.77 3.37
C ILE A 54 12.39 -41.63 4.20
N PRO A 55 13.51 -41.84 4.91
CA PRO A 55 14.17 -40.77 5.66
C PRO A 55 14.71 -39.68 4.74
N PHE A 56 15.13 -40.02 3.52
CA PHE A 56 15.56 -39.03 2.53
C PHE A 56 14.40 -38.10 2.12
N LEU A 57 13.22 -38.65 1.81
CA LEU A 57 12.03 -37.88 1.47
C LEU A 57 11.57 -37.02 2.66
N PHE A 58 11.65 -37.54 3.87
CA PHE A 58 11.30 -36.78 5.08
C PHE A 58 12.25 -35.59 5.29
N PHE A 59 13.57 -35.80 5.15
CA PHE A 59 14.56 -34.73 5.24
C PHE A 59 14.40 -33.70 4.13
N LEU A 60 14.13 -34.15 2.90
CA LEU A 60 13.89 -33.27 1.76
C LEU A 60 12.64 -32.42 1.97
N GLY A 61 11.54 -33.03 2.42
CA GLY A 61 10.30 -32.34 2.75
C GLY A 61 10.51 -31.31 3.87
N PHE A 62 11.19 -31.70 4.95
CA PHE A 62 11.54 -30.79 6.04
C PHE A 62 12.34 -29.59 5.54
N THR A 63 13.38 -29.82 4.74
CA THR A 63 14.21 -28.75 4.14
C THR A 63 13.36 -27.79 3.31
N PHE A 64 12.44 -28.31 2.49
CA PHE A 64 11.56 -27.51 1.65
C PHE A 64 10.62 -26.62 2.48
N VAL A 65 10.03 -27.19 3.54
CA VAL A 65 9.17 -26.45 4.47
C VAL A 65 9.96 -25.37 5.21
N THR A 66 11.16 -25.69 5.72
CA THR A 66 12.02 -24.71 6.40
C THR A 66 12.44 -23.58 5.46
N LEU A 67 12.80 -23.89 4.22
CA LEU A 67 13.12 -22.90 3.20
C LEU A 67 11.92 -21.97 2.94
N PHE A 68 10.72 -22.55 2.78
CA PHE A 68 9.50 -21.78 2.56
C PHE A 68 9.18 -20.83 3.72
N ILE A 69 9.30 -21.32 4.96
CA ILE A 69 9.11 -20.50 6.17
C ILE A 69 10.17 -19.38 6.23
N ALA A 70 11.42 -19.66 5.91
CA ALA A 70 12.50 -18.67 5.91
C ALA A 70 12.23 -17.55 4.88
N LEU A 71 11.77 -17.90 3.69
CA LEU A 71 11.39 -16.93 2.65
C LEU A 71 10.20 -16.06 3.08
N LEU A 72 9.17 -16.66 3.70
CA LEU A 72 8.05 -15.89 4.26
C LEU A 72 8.51 -14.92 5.36
N CYS A 73 9.39 -15.37 6.26
CA CYS A 73 9.92 -14.53 7.33
C CYS A 73 10.71 -13.35 6.76
N PHE A 74 11.54 -13.59 5.73
CA PHE A 74 12.27 -12.54 5.02
C PHE A 74 11.31 -11.52 4.37
N LEU A 75 10.28 -12.01 3.67
CA LEU A 75 9.26 -11.15 3.06
C LEU A 75 8.52 -10.31 4.10
N CYS A 76 8.19 -10.88 5.26
CA CYS A 76 7.55 -10.16 6.36
C CYS A 76 8.46 -9.07 6.92
N ILE A 77 9.76 -9.32 7.08
CA ILE A 77 10.73 -8.32 7.55
C ILE A 77 10.84 -7.18 6.54
N GLU A 78 11.00 -7.51 5.26
CA GLU A 78 11.09 -6.51 4.18
C GLU A 78 9.81 -5.66 4.10
N GLY A 79 8.64 -6.31 4.11
CA GLY A 79 7.35 -5.64 4.12
C GLY A 79 7.14 -4.75 5.36
N SER A 80 7.63 -5.19 6.52
CA SER A 80 7.56 -4.39 7.76
C SER A 80 8.43 -3.14 7.68
N ILE A 81 9.64 -3.24 7.14
CA ILE A 81 10.54 -2.09 6.96
C ILE A 81 9.90 -1.06 6.02
N ILE A 82 9.30 -1.52 4.91
CA ILE A 82 8.59 -0.64 3.97
C ILE A 82 7.39 0.03 4.65
N ALA A 83 6.58 -0.73 5.40
CA ALA A 83 5.41 -0.19 6.10
C ALA A 83 5.80 0.86 7.16
N VAL A 84 6.82 0.58 7.97
CA VAL A 84 7.34 1.53 8.98
C VAL A 84 7.91 2.77 8.29
N GLY A 85 8.69 2.61 7.21
CA GLY A 85 9.20 3.72 6.41
C GLY A 85 8.08 4.59 5.82
N GLY A 86 7.04 3.95 5.27
CA GLY A 86 5.86 4.63 4.75
C GLY A 86 5.09 5.39 5.84
N LEU A 87 4.93 4.79 7.02
CA LEU A 87 4.27 5.45 8.16
C LEU A 87 5.03 6.70 8.63
N ILE A 88 6.36 6.62 8.73
CA ILE A 88 7.22 7.77 9.08
C ILE A 88 7.07 8.87 8.02
N PHE A 89 7.10 8.51 6.74
CA PHE A 89 6.94 9.46 5.64
C PHE A 89 5.58 10.19 5.70
N VAL A 90 4.48 9.45 5.90
CA VAL A 90 3.15 10.03 6.08
C VAL A 90 3.10 10.96 7.28
N GLY A 91 3.74 10.59 8.40
CA GLY A 91 3.85 11.43 9.58
C GLY A 91 4.53 12.78 9.30
N ILE A 92 5.66 12.75 8.60
CA ILE A 92 6.40 13.97 8.21
C ILE A 92 5.56 14.84 7.28
N VAL A 93 4.96 14.25 6.24
CA VAL A 93 4.13 14.98 5.27
C VAL A 93 2.91 15.60 5.95
N SER A 94 2.26 14.86 6.86
CA SER A 94 1.14 15.36 7.65
C SER A 94 1.55 16.54 8.51
N PHE A 95 2.68 16.44 9.22
CA PHE A 95 3.21 17.53 10.04
C PHE A 95 3.49 18.79 9.23
N ILE A 96 4.15 18.65 8.07
CA ILE A 96 4.39 19.76 7.14
C ILE A 96 3.07 20.38 6.69
N THR A 97 2.09 19.56 6.33
CA THR A 97 0.77 20.01 5.87
C THR A 97 0.05 20.80 6.95
N ILE A 98 0.12 20.37 8.21
CA ILE A 98 -0.45 21.09 9.36
C ILE A 98 0.23 22.44 9.54
N ILE A 99 1.57 22.50 9.49
CA ILE A 99 2.30 23.77 9.61
C ILE A 99 1.92 24.73 8.49
N VAL A 100 1.93 24.27 7.24
CA VAL A 100 1.57 25.08 6.08
C VAL A 100 0.13 25.56 6.19
N GLY A 101 -0.79 24.67 6.57
CA GLY A 101 -2.19 25.00 6.83
C GLY A 101 -2.35 26.04 7.93
N ALA A 102 -1.58 25.95 9.02
CA ALA A 102 -1.59 26.91 10.11
C ALA A 102 -1.07 28.29 9.65
N ILE A 103 -0.01 28.34 8.84
CA ILE A 103 0.52 29.60 8.29
C ILE A 103 -0.52 30.26 7.38
N ILE A 104 -1.14 29.50 6.47
CA ILE A 104 -2.16 30.02 5.57
C ILE A 104 -3.38 30.52 6.36
N SER A 105 -3.80 29.77 7.37
CA SER A 105 -4.89 30.15 8.27
C SER A 105 -4.58 31.45 9.01
N ALA A 106 -3.38 31.57 9.59
CA ALA A 106 -2.94 32.78 10.27
C ALA A 106 -2.89 34.00 9.33
N MET A 107 -2.41 33.82 8.10
CA MET A 107 -2.42 34.88 7.09
C MET A 107 -3.84 35.30 6.71
N ALA A 108 -4.76 34.35 6.54
CA ALA A 108 -6.16 34.64 6.23
C ALA A 108 -6.85 35.43 7.36
N VAL A 109 -6.64 35.01 8.61
CA VAL A 109 -7.17 35.72 9.79
C VAL A 109 -6.56 37.12 9.92
N GLY A 110 -5.25 37.26 9.72
CA GLY A 110 -4.58 38.57 9.73
C GLY A 110 -5.13 39.51 8.66
N PHE A 111 -5.35 39.00 7.44
CA PHE A 111 -5.93 39.76 6.35
C PHE A 111 -7.38 40.17 6.64
N TRP A 112 -8.18 39.29 7.23
CA TRP A 112 -9.54 39.58 7.66
C TRP A 112 -9.58 40.73 8.69
N ILE A 113 -8.72 40.67 9.70
CA ILE A 113 -8.60 41.72 10.73
C ILE A 113 -8.19 43.06 10.10
N LEU A 114 -7.18 43.05 9.22
CA LEU A 114 -6.73 44.24 8.48
C LEU A 114 -7.86 44.86 7.64
N GLN A 115 -8.69 44.04 6.99
CA GLN A 115 -9.85 44.55 6.26
C GLN A 115 -10.90 45.17 7.19
N GLN A 116 -11.21 44.53 8.32
CA GLN A 116 -12.16 45.07 9.30
C GLN A 116 -11.70 46.43 9.85
N ILE A 117 -10.41 46.57 10.18
CA ILE A 117 -9.83 47.83 10.65
C ILE A 117 -9.90 48.91 9.56
N ARG A 118 -9.54 48.59 8.31
CA ARG A 118 -9.65 49.55 7.19
C ARG A 118 -11.08 50.03 6.97
N LEU A 119 -12.06 49.14 7.04
CA LEU A 119 -13.47 49.50 6.92
C LEU A 119 -13.94 50.36 8.10
N ALA A 120 -13.53 50.03 9.33
CA ALA A 120 -13.85 50.82 10.52
C ALA A 120 -13.23 52.23 10.46
N LEU A 121 -11.96 52.35 10.05
CA LEU A 121 -11.26 53.62 9.89
C LEU A 121 -11.92 54.49 8.81
N LYS A 122 -12.34 53.89 7.69
CA LYS A 122 -13.05 54.57 6.60
C LYS A 122 -14.44 55.06 7.03
N ARG A 123 -15.13 54.35 7.92
CA ARG A 123 -16.40 54.82 8.52
C ARG A 123 -16.16 55.97 9.50
N ALA A 124 -15.11 55.87 10.33
CA ALA A 124 -14.75 56.92 11.28
C ALA A 124 -14.31 58.23 10.60
N SER A 125 -13.58 58.16 9.48
CA SER A 125 -13.21 59.35 8.70
C SER A 125 -14.42 60.01 8.04
N LYS A 126 -15.37 59.23 7.51
CA LYS A 126 -16.64 59.78 7.00
C LYS A 126 -17.45 60.51 8.08
N MET A 127 -17.51 59.95 9.30
CA MET A 127 -18.21 60.61 10.42
C MET A 127 -17.53 61.92 10.86
N LYS A 128 -16.19 62.02 10.81
CA LYS A 128 -15.48 63.28 11.13
C LYS A 128 -15.70 64.37 10.08
N CYS A 129 -15.74 64.03 8.78
CA CYS A 129 -16.07 65.00 7.73
C CYS A 129 -17.52 65.51 7.81
N GLN A 130 -18.46 64.69 8.24
CA GLN A 130 -19.88 65.09 8.38
C GLN A 130 -20.16 65.88 9.66
N LYS A 131 -19.27 65.91 10.65
CA LYS A 131 -19.42 66.71 11.87
C LYS A 131 -18.96 68.17 11.70
N ASN A 132 -18.41 68.54 10.53
CA ASN A 132 -17.93 69.89 10.23
C ASN A 132 -18.63 70.67 9.07
N PRO A 133 -19.92 70.46 8.73
CA PRO A 133 -20.64 71.37 7.82
C PRO A 133 -21.43 72.47 8.55
N SER A 134 -21.54 72.45 9.89
CA SER A 134 -22.44 73.39 10.61
C SER A 134 -21.76 74.60 11.24
N ALA A 135 -20.44 74.80 11.09
CA ALA A 135 -19.77 76.01 11.58
C ALA A 135 -19.61 77.11 10.51
N ALA A 136 -20.13 76.91 9.30
CA ALA A 136 -19.96 77.83 8.16
C ALA A 136 -21.28 78.41 7.61
N SER A 137 -22.38 78.36 8.39
CA SER A 137 -23.67 78.96 7.99
C SER A 137 -24.28 79.80 9.12
N GLU A 138 -23.47 80.66 9.74
CA GLU A 138 -23.99 81.69 10.65
C GLU A 138 -23.13 82.95 10.54
N LYS A 139 -23.29 83.68 9.42
CA LYS A 139 -23.03 85.12 9.27
C LYS A 139 -23.29 85.53 7.82
N ASN A 140 -24.45 86.12 7.56
CA ASN A 140 -24.62 87.32 6.73
C ASN A 140 -26.11 87.66 6.57
N SER A 141 -26.62 88.45 7.52
CA SER A 141 -27.55 89.55 7.23
C SER A 141 -27.48 90.54 8.39
N PRO A 142 -27.19 91.81 8.07
CA PRO A 142 -28.21 92.81 8.33
C PRO A 142 -28.50 93.67 7.08
N ALA A 143 -29.77 94.09 7.01
CA ALA A 143 -30.35 95.10 6.12
C ALA A 143 -29.75 96.51 6.35
N PRO A 144 -30.32 97.63 5.84
CA PRO A 144 -31.05 97.94 4.61
C PRO A 144 -30.36 99.12 3.85
N SER A 145 -30.76 99.42 2.60
CA SER A 145 -30.54 100.76 2.03
C SER A 145 -31.54 101.10 0.92
N ILE A 146 -32.04 102.33 1.06
CA ILE A 146 -32.96 103.13 0.26
C ILE A 146 -32.36 103.45 -1.14
N GLU A 147 -33.19 103.44 -2.17
CA GLU A 147 -33.14 104.26 -3.40
C GLU A 147 -34.58 104.24 -3.99
N GLU A 148 -35.39 105.30 -3.84
CA GLU A 148 -35.55 106.47 -4.72
C GLU A 148 -35.89 106.18 -6.21
N ILE A 149 -37.13 106.56 -6.56
CA ILE A 149 -37.65 107.18 -7.81
C ILE A 149 -37.89 106.34 -9.10
N SER A 150 -39.15 106.40 -9.56
CA SER A 150 -39.67 106.81 -10.90
C SER A 150 -40.73 105.83 -11.44
N GLU A 151 -42.01 106.17 -11.44
CA GLU A 151 -42.91 106.55 -12.57
C GLU A 151 -44.28 105.95 -12.13
N GLU A 152 -45.49 106.53 -12.20
CA GLU A 152 -46.17 107.68 -12.83
C GLU A 152 -47.26 108.17 -11.87
#